data_AF-A0A6I2MKX2-F1
#
_entry.id   AF-A0A6I2MKX2-F1
#
_cell.length_a   1.000
_cell.length_b   1.000
_cell.length_c   1.000
_cell.angle_alpha   90.00
_cell.angle_beta   90.00
_cell.angle_gamma   90.00
#
_symmetry.space_group_name_H-M   'P 1'
#
loop_
_entity.id
_entity.type
_entity.pdbx_description
1 polymer ?
#
loop_
_entity_poly.entity_id
_entity_poly.type
_entity_poly.pdbx_seq_one_letter_code
_entity_poly.pdbx_strand_id
1 'polypeptide(L)'
;MSDHILTPLQQLNLFIHMSLDYPDDSLFYPYLQRKGIKIKVIGQQVPVPSLVRTKFKEKYNTKINQIVEPEIIFENTTTGDIILLECKTSSFSNNLEDRGAKQALGYLSLENNTLRQYLGLSTESTKVNDLKVLYSTNNKYIEELDIVLDNLNQKLIGITGNLDYEVIGIETNSNGIYINLNENQGSKKIKISKIAPGNINGSVMYIIPLDPSINFKDEYGLKVIEEKIKTTLLISMGRMAGIKDYQFSVSDVCNRIIPVWDIWSPKAKKKVKRLVIRFLKRIIGEMKEKKLNVDFDGVYVKVYKCDQNTADKLRIYLKSIQFNDVFNETEQIEMGEFIDL
;
A
#
# COMPACT_ATOMS: atom_id res chain seq x y z
N MET A 1 12.99 17.60 20.49
CA MET A 1 12.73 17.38 19.06
C MET A 1 11.39 16.68 18.96
N SER A 2 10.49 17.12 18.10
CA SER A 2 9.14 16.55 18.00
C SER A 2 9.18 15.16 17.36
N ASP A 3 8.55 14.17 18.01
CA ASP A 3 8.33 12.85 17.42
C ASP A 3 7.53 13.00 16.12
N HIS A 4 8.03 12.42 15.03
CA HIS A 4 7.40 12.52 13.72
C HIS A 4 6.36 11.42 13.52
N ILE A 5 5.08 11.77 13.52
CA ILE A 5 4.02 10.78 13.32
C ILE A 5 3.98 10.35 11.86
N LEU A 6 4.19 9.05 11.59
CA LEU A 6 4.07 8.49 10.25
C LEU A 6 2.62 8.57 9.74
N THR A 7 2.45 9.00 8.49
CA THR A 7 1.16 8.96 7.79
C THR A 7 0.72 7.51 7.53
N PRO A 8 -0.57 7.23 7.26
CA PRO A 8 -1.03 5.88 6.95
C PRO A 8 -0.29 5.24 5.77
N LEU A 9 0.03 6.02 4.72
CA LEU A 9 0.79 5.52 3.58
C LEU A 9 2.24 5.15 3.96
N GLN A 10 2.86 5.90 4.86
CA GLN A 10 4.19 5.57 5.38
C GLN A 10 4.16 4.33 6.27
N GLN A 11 3.12 4.16 7.09
CA GLN A 11 2.93 2.95 7.89
C GLN A 11 2.75 1.73 6.97
N LEU A 12 1.85 1.80 5.98
CA LEU A 12 1.65 0.75 4.98
C LEU A 12 2.99 0.32 4.36
N ASN A 13 3.75 1.29 3.87
CA ASN A 13 5.05 1.03 3.26
C ASN A 13 6.08 0.43 4.24
N LEU A 14 6.10 0.87 5.50
CA LEU A 14 6.95 0.29 6.54
C LEU A 14 6.66 -1.21 6.72
N PHE A 15 5.39 -1.60 6.78
CA PHE A 15 4.99 -3.00 6.90
C PHE A 15 5.31 -3.82 5.65
N ILE A 16 5.23 -3.21 4.46
CA ILE A 16 5.72 -3.86 3.24
C ILE A 16 7.23 -4.12 3.36
N HIS A 17 8.03 -3.11 3.73
CA HIS A 17 9.47 -3.28 3.93
C HIS A 17 9.81 -4.40 4.93
N MET A 18 9.07 -4.48 6.04
CA MET A 18 9.27 -5.54 7.03
C MET A 18 9.03 -6.96 6.48
N SER A 19 8.29 -7.07 5.38
CA SER A 19 7.87 -8.34 4.76
C SER A 19 8.68 -8.72 3.53
N LEU A 20 9.51 -7.81 3.03
CA LEU A 20 10.42 -8.08 1.92
C LEU A 20 11.72 -8.72 2.38
N ASP A 21 12.39 -9.40 1.46
CA ASP A 21 13.72 -9.97 1.72
C ASP A 21 14.79 -8.88 1.54
N TYR A 22 15.65 -8.73 2.53
CA TYR A 22 16.73 -7.76 2.54
C TYR A 22 18.02 -8.39 3.09
N PRO A 23 19.19 -8.01 2.56
CA PRO A 23 20.47 -8.39 3.15
C PRO A 23 20.63 -7.77 4.55
N ASP A 24 21.47 -8.37 5.40
CA ASP A 24 21.64 -7.97 6.81
C ASP A 24 22.15 -6.52 6.99
N ASP A 25 22.88 -5.99 6.02
CA ASP A 25 23.42 -4.62 6.03
C ASP A 25 22.41 -3.57 5.55
N SER A 26 21.22 -3.97 5.10
CA SER A 26 20.16 -3.08 4.61
C SER A 26 19.77 -1.97 5.60
N LEU A 27 19.17 -0.92 5.05
CA LEU A 27 18.59 0.19 5.82
C LEU A 27 17.31 -0.23 6.56
N PHE A 28 16.65 -1.30 6.11
CA PHE A 28 15.45 -1.85 6.71
C PHE A 28 15.71 -3.25 7.28
N TYR A 29 15.18 -3.50 8.47
CA TYR A 29 15.19 -4.79 9.12
C TYR A 29 13.90 -5.56 8.77
N PRO A 30 13.99 -6.69 8.04
CA PRO A 30 12.83 -7.42 7.52
C PRO A 30 12.18 -8.33 8.59
N TYR A 31 11.65 -7.72 9.65
CA TYR A 31 11.16 -8.46 10.83
C TYR A 31 10.06 -9.49 10.52
N LEU A 32 9.06 -9.13 9.72
CA LEU A 32 7.94 -10.02 9.38
C LEU A 32 8.42 -11.19 8.50
N GLN A 33 9.26 -10.90 7.50
CA GLN A 33 9.86 -11.92 6.64
C GLN A 33 10.64 -12.95 7.47
N ARG A 34 11.44 -12.51 8.45
CA ARG A 34 12.22 -13.40 9.35
C ARG A 34 11.34 -14.26 10.25
N LYS A 35 10.10 -13.84 10.49
CA LYS A 35 9.07 -14.60 11.22
C LYS A 35 8.24 -15.51 10.31
N GLY A 36 8.57 -15.59 9.02
CA GLY A 36 7.84 -16.37 8.03
C GLY A 36 6.52 -15.71 7.60
N ILE A 37 6.29 -14.45 7.96
CA ILE A 37 5.08 -13.69 7.65
C ILE A 37 5.27 -12.98 6.31
N LYS A 38 4.42 -13.29 5.34
CA LYS A 38 4.46 -12.75 3.99
C LYS A 38 3.17 -12.03 3.63
N ILE A 39 3.25 -11.08 2.71
CA ILE A 39 2.08 -10.40 2.17
C ILE A 39 1.30 -11.38 1.30
N LYS A 40 0.02 -11.58 1.62
CA LYS A 40 -0.92 -12.34 0.79
C LYS A 40 -1.59 -11.41 -0.23
N VAL A 41 -2.12 -10.29 0.23
CA VAL A 41 -2.81 -9.28 -0.60
C VAL A 41 -2.82 -7.92 0.09
N ILE A 42 -2.87 -6.84 -0.69
CA ILE A 42 -2.91 -5.45 -0.21
C ILE A 42 -4.24 -4.81 -0.61
N GLY A 43 -4.96 -4.20 0.35
CA GLY A 43 -6.22 -3.47 0.12
C GLY A 43 -7.39 -4.36 -0.34
N GLN A 44 -7.42 -5.62 0.10
CA GLN A 44 -8.51 -6.54 -0.23
C GLN A 44 -9.73 -6.22 0.63
N GLN A 45 -10.89 -6.06 -0.01
CA GLN A 45 -12.15 -5.89 0.70
C GLN A 45 -12.61 -7.21 1.30
N VAL A 46 -13.07 -7.19 2.54
CA VAL A 46 -13.59 -8.33 3.28
C VAL A 46 -15.02 -8.02 3.74
N PRO A 47 -16.02 -8.81 3.31
CA PRO A 47 -17.40 -8.58 3.69
C PRO A 47 -17.64 -8.96 5.16
N VAL A 48 -18.38 -8.11 5.87
CA VAL A 48 -18.86 -8.40 7.22
C VAL A 48 -20.16 -9.21 7.12
N PRO A 49 -20.27 -10.37 7.81
CA PRO A 49 -21.45 -11.24 7.73
C PRO A 49 -22.76 -10.48 7.97
N SER A 50 -23.77 -10.72 7.12
CA SER A 50 -25.08 -10.03 7.23
C SER A 50 -25.76 -10.27 8.57
N LEU A 51 -25.65 -11.50 9.11
CA LEU A 51 -26.24 -11.87 10.39
C LEU A 51 -25.69 -11.03 11.55
N VAL A 52 -24.37 -10.81 11.59
CA VAL A 52 -23.73 -9.92 12.57
C VAL A 52 -24.31 -8.52 12.45
N ARG A 53 -24.40 -7.99 11.23
CA ARG A 53 -24.89 -6.62 10.99
C ARG A 53 -26.34 -6.44 11.43
N THR A 54 -27.18 -7.42 11.18
CA THR A 54 -28.60 -7.41 11.59
C THR A 54 -28.71 -7.45 13.11
N LYS A 55 -28.07 -8.42 13.77
CA LYS A 55 -28.10 -8.56 15.23
C LYS A 55 -27.51 -7.35 15.96
N PHE A 56 -26.42 -6.78 15.44
CA PHE A 56 -25.82 -5.58 16.03
C PHE A 56 -26.77 -4.38 15.93
N LYS A 57 -27.44 -4.21 14.79
CA LYS A 57 -28.44 -3.16 14.60
C LYS A 57 -29.64 -3.34 15.52
N GLU A 58 -30.13 -4.56 15.70
CA GLU A 58 -31.23 -4.88 16.61
C GLU A 58 -30.87 -4.55 18.07
N LYS A 59 -29.65 -4.88 18.50
CA LYS A 59 -29.19 -4.68 19.89
C LYS A 59 -28.84 -3.23 20.22
N TYR A 60 -28.19 -2.51 19.30
CA TYR A 60 -27.62 -1.18 19.58
C TYR A 60 -28.27 -0.04 18.77
N ASN A 61 -29.26 -0.33 17.93
CA ASN A 61 -29.93 0.62 17.04
C ASN A 61 -28.95 1.43 16.16
N THR A 62 -27.82 0.84 15.77
CA THR A 62 -26.79 1.47 14.93
C THR A 62 -26.20 0.48 13.92
N LYS A 63 -25.53 1.00 12.90
CA LYS A 63 -24.96 0.19 11.80
C LYS A 63 -23.44 0.11 11.94
N ILE A 64 -22.90 -1.09 11.76
CA ILE A 64 -21.47 -1.31 11.51
C ILE A 64 -21.18 -1.36 10.01
N ASN A 65 -19.90 -1.29 9.64
CA ASN A 65 -19.50 -1.36 8.24
C ASN A 65 -19.91 -2.68 7.58
N GLN A 66 -20.30 -2.62 6.32
CA GLN A 66 -20.65 -3.81 5.53
C GLN A 66 -19.43 -4.55 5.00
N ILE A 67 -18.33 -3.83 4.87
CA ILE A 67 -17.06 -4.27 4.31
C ILE A 67 -15.98 -3.59 5.14
N VAL A 68 -14.91 -4.34 5.44
CA VAL A 68 -13.65 -3.79 5.92
C VAL A 68 -12.58 -4.00 4.85
N GLU A 69 -11.55 -3.16 4.84
CA GLU A 69 -10.51 -3.17 3.79
C GLU A 69 -9.15 -3.05 4.49
N PRO A 70 -8.60 -4.16 5.03
CA PRO A 70 -7.29 -4.16 5.66
C PRO A 70 -6.24 -3.62 4.68
N GLU A 71 -5.32 -2.78 5.16
CA GLU A 71 -4.27 -2.27 4.27
C GLU A 71 -3.43 -3.43 3.74
N ILE A 72 -3.11 -4.40 4.60
CA ILE A 72 -2.42 -5.63 4.22
C ILE A 72 -3.06 -6.84 4.89
N ILE A 73 -3.24 -7.92 4.13
CA ILE A 73 -3.48 -9.25 4.68
C ILE A 73 -2.16 -10.02 4.60
N PHE A 74 -1.64 -10.43 5.75
CA PHE A 74 -0.47 -11.30 5.85
C PHE A 74 -0.86 -12.76 6.06
N GLU A 75 0.04 -13.63 5.67
CA GLU A 75 0.00 -15.06 5.96
C GLU A 75 1.34 -15.50 6.54
N ASN A 76 1.30 -16.14 7.70
CA ASN A 76 2.47 -16.84 8.22
C ASN A 76 2.63 -18.16 7.45
N THR A 77 3.67 -18.28 6.65
CA THR A 77 3.91 -19.47 5.82
C THR A 77 4.26 -20.74 6.61
N THR A 78 4.60 -20.61 7.90
CA THR A 78 4.94 -21.74 8.77
C THR A 78 3.73 -22.25 9.55
N THR A 79 2.95 -21.35 10.13
CA THR A 79 1.77 -21.68 10.94
C THR A 79 0.47 -21.66 10.13
N GLY A 80 0.43 -20.87 9.06
CA GLY A 80 -0.76 -20.59 8.27
C GLY A 80 -1.68 -19.53 8.88
N ASP A 81 -1.21 -18.81 9.92
CA ASP A 81 -1.97 -17.74 10.57
C ASP A 81 -2.20 -16.57 9.62
N ILE A 82 -3.36 -15.93 9.74
CA ILE A 82 -3.74 -14.79 8.93
C ILE A 82 -3.81 -13.55 9.81
N ILE A 83 -3.15 -12.47 9.36
CA ILE A 83 -3.09 -11.21 10.09
C ILE A 83 -3.67 -10.12 9.19
N LEU A 84 -4.74 -9.47 9.65
CA LEU A 84 -5.32 -8.31 9.01
C LEU A 84 -4.67 -7.06 9.61
N LEU A 85 -3.85 -6.34 8.84
CA LEU A 85 -3.25 -5.09 9.27
C LEU A 85 -4.26 -3.94 9.12
N GLU A 86 -4.43 -3.15 10.18
CA GLU A 86 -5.09 -1.86 10.17
C GLU A 86 -4.14 -0.76 10.68
N CYS A 87 -3.85 0.27 9.88
CA CYS A 87 -2.96 1.37 10.25
C CYS A 87 -3.74 2.58 10.77
N LYS A 88 -3.40 3.06 11.97
CA LYS A 88 -3.97 4.26 12.60
C LYS A 88 -2.87 5.26 12.94
N THR A 89 -3.13 6.56 12.78
CA THR A 89 -2.22 7.61 13.25
C THR A 89 -2.49 8.02 14.70
N SER A 90 -3.69 7.73 15.19
CA SER A 90 -4.18 8.03 16.54
C SER A 90 -5.23 7.01 16.99
N SER A 91 -5.56 7.03 18.28
CA SER A 91 -6.77 6.35 18.76
C SER A 91 -8.05 7.02 18.20
N PHE A 92 -9.18 6.39 18.44
CA PHE A 92 -10.52 6.85 18.08
C PHE A 92 -11.50 6.61 19.24
N SER A 93 -12.68 7.22 19.17
CA SER A 93 -13.64 7.11 20.27
C SER A 93 -14.36 5.76 20.29
N ASN A 94 -14.84 5.36 21.47
CA ASN A 94 -15.75 4.23 21.66
C ASN A 94 -17.22 4.55 21.28
N ASN A 95 -17.49 5.73 20.71
CA ASN A 95 -18.80 6.10 20.21
C ASN A 95 -19.14 5.28 18.95
N LEU A 96 -20.28 4.59 18.96
CA LEU A 96 -20.70 3.74 17.84
C LEU A 96 -20.99 4.52 16.56
N GLU A 97 -21.19 5.84 16.63
CA GLU A 97 -21.35 6.66 15.44
C GLU A 97 -20.03 7.05 14.78
N ASP A 98 -18.92 6.96 15.50
CA ASP A 98 -17.58 7.24 15.00
C ASP A 98 -17.18 6.28 13.87
N ARG A 99 -16.50 6.83 12.86
CA ARG A 99 -16.07 6.05 11.70
C ARG A 99 -15.04 4.99 12.09
N GLY A 100 -14.11 5.30 12.99
CA GLY A 100 -13.10 4.37 13.50
C GLY A 100 -13.76 3.23 14.26
N ALA A 101 -14.70 3.53 15.15
CA ALA A 101 -15.46 2.52 15.88
C ALA A 101 -16.24 1.58 14.96
N LYS A 102 -16.97 2.10 13.97
CA LYS A 102 -17.72 1.30 12.98
C LYS A 102 -16.83 0.37 12.16
N GLN A 103 -15.62 0.83 11.82
CA GLN A 103 -14.63 0.02 11.12
C GLN A 103 -14.06 -1.07 12.03
N ALA A 104 -13.65 -0.72 13.25
CA ALA A 104 -13.12 -1.67 14.23
C ALA A 104 -14.13 -2.77 14.57
N LEU A 105 -15.40 -2.42 14.79
CA LEU A 105 -16.48 -3.40 14.97
C LEU A 105 -16.66 -4.30 13.75
N GLY A 106 -16.48 -3.78 12.53
CA GLY A 106 -16.49 -4.57 11.32
C GLY A 106 -15.38 -5.63 11.31
N TYR A 107 -14.17 -5.27 11.74
CA TYR A 107 -13.04 -6.19 11.87
C TYR A 107 -13.22 -7.23 12.98
N LEU A 108 -13.53 -6.76 14.19
CA LEU A 108 -13.67 -7.59 15.39
C LEU A 108 -14.82 -8.60 15.27
N SER A 109 -15.80 -8.32 14.41
CA SER A 109 -16.94 -9.21 14.19
C SER A 109 -16.74 -10.25 13.08
N LEU A 110 -15.56 -10.29 12.46
CA LEU A 110 -15.23 -11.33 11.48
C LEU A 110 -15.08 -12.69 12.17
N GLU A 111 -15.50 -13.74 11.46
CA GLU A 111 -15.37 -15.12 11.94
C GLU A 111 -14.26 -15.84 11.19
N ASN A 112 -13.43 -16.60 11.93
CA ASN A 112 -12.24 -17.25 11.38
C ASN A 112 -12.58 -18.17 10.18
N ASN A 113 -13.59 -19.04 10.31
CA ASN A 113 -14.00 -19.95 9.23
C ASN A 113 -14.51 -19.21 7.98
N THR A 114 -15.39 -18.23 8.17
CA THR A 114 -15.97 -17.43 7.08
C THR A 114 -14.88 -16.68 6.31
N LEU A 115 -13.92 -16.11 7.04
CA LEU A 115 -12.82 -15.38 6.43
C LEU A 115 -11.82 -16.31 5.72
N ARG A 116 -11.52 -17.48 6.29
CA ARG A 116 -10.68 -18.49 5.63
C ARG A 116 -11.28 -18.94 4.30
N GLN A 117 -12.58 -19.25 4.29
CA GLN A 117 -13.30 -19.59 3.06
C GLN A 117 -13.25 -18.43 2.05
N TYR A 118 -13.49 -17.20 2.50
CA TYR A 118 -13.42 -16.02 1.66
C TYR A 118 -12.04 -15.81 1.01
N LEU A 119 -10.96 -16.09 1.76
CA LEU A 119 -9.58 -15.96 1.29
C LEU A 119 -9.10 -17.18 0.48
N GLY A 120 -9.97 -18.16 0.21
CA GLY A 120 -9.63 -19.39 -0.53
C GLY A 120 -8.65 -20.30 0.21
N LEU A 121 -8.63 -20.23 1.54
CA LEU A 121 -7.78 -21.06 2.39
C LEU A 121 -8.47 -22.40 2.66
N SER A 122 -7.72 -23.50 2.57
CA SER A 122 -8.26 -24.83 2.89
C SER A 122 -8.79 -24.86 4.33
N THR A 123 -10.01 -25.34 4.50
CA THR A 123 -10.64 -25.60 5.80
C THR A 123 -10.25 -26.97 6.35
N GLU A 124 -9.53 -27.79 5.58
CA GLU A 124 -9.20 -29.19 5.92
C GLU A 124 -7.90 -29.33 6.73
N SER A 125 -7.19 -28.22 7.00
CA SER A 125 -6.01 -28.28 7.88
C SER A 125 -6.45 -28.55 9.32
N THR A 126 -6.00 -29.68 9.88
CA THR A 126 -6.20 -30.04 11.30
C THR A 126 -5.52 -29.07 12.28
N LYS A 127 -4.70 -28.13 11.79
CA LYS A 127 -4.28 -26.94 12.53
C LYS A 127 -5.33 -25.85 12.35
N VAL A 128 -6.02 -25.51 13.44
CA VAL A 128 -6.76 -24.26 13.54
C VAL A 128 -5.69 -23.17 13.56
N ASN A 129 -5.54 -22.47 12.45
CA ASN A 129 -4.63 -21.33 12.38
C ASN A 129 -5.37 -20.13 12.93
N ASP A 130 -4.67 -19.31 13.68
CA ASP A 130 -5.27 -18.15 14.31
C ASP A 130 -5.42 -17.04 13.28
N LEU A 131 -6.57 -16.38 13.33
CA LEU A 131 -6.82 -15.18 12.57
C LEU A 131 -6.92 -14.04 13.56
N LYS A 132 -6.18 -12.96 13.29
CA LYS A 132 -6.19 -11.78 14.16
C LYS A 132 -6.11 -10.49 13.38
N VAL A 133 -6.49 -9.41 14.04
CA VAL A 133 -6.34 -8.05 13.53
C VAL A 133 -5.16 -7.39 14.23
N LEU A 134 -4.21 -6.90 13.46
CA LEU A 134 -3.07 -6.15 13.96
C LEU A 134 -3.33 -4.66 13.73
N TYR A 135 -3.61 -3.93 14.80
CA TYR A 135 -3.71 -2.48 14.77
C TYR A 135 -2.33 -1.87 14.99
N SER A 136 -1.84 -1.12 14.02
CA SER A 136 -0.66 -0.29 14.15
C SER A 136 -1.06 1.13 14.53
N THR A 137 -0.42 1.72 15.53
CA THR A 137 -0.63 3.13 15.90
C THR A 137 0.66 3.80 16.33
N ASN A 138 0.65 5.13 16.50
CA ASN A 138 1.79 5.79 17.15
C ASN A 138 1.93 5.30 18.59
N ASN A 139 3.16 5.09 19.05
CA ASN A 139 3.46 4.50 20.36
C ASN A 139 2.70 5.14 21.53
N LYS A 140 2.45 6.45 21.48
CA LYS A 140 1.74 7.17 22.55
C LYS A 140 0.24 6.85 22.66
N TYR A 141 -0.33 6.17 21.66
CA TYR A 141 -1.76 5.85 21.60
C TYR A 141 -2.05 4.35 21.76
N ILE A 142 -1.05 3.52 22.08
CA ILE A 142 -1.26 2.06 22.22
C ILE A 142 -2.33 1.78 23.28
N GLU A 143 -2.14 2.29 24.51
CA GLU A 143 -3.03 2.02 25.64
C GLU A 143 -4.44 2.55 25.38
N GLU A 144 -4.56 3.77 24.87
CA GLU A 144 -5.86 4.37 24.55
C GLU A 144 -6.60 3.55 23.48
N LEU A 145 -5.90 3.12 22.43
CA LEU A 145 -6.49 2.33 21.36
C LEU A 145 -6.88 0.93 21.84
N ASP A 146 -6.04 0.29 22.65
CA ASP A 146 -6.31 -1.03 23.23
C ASP A 146 -7.56 -1.02 24.11
N ILE A 147 -7.71 -0.02 24.98
CA ILE A 147 -8.92 0.18 25.80
C ILE A 147 -10.16 0.35 24.93
N VAL A 148 -10.07 1.14 23.85
CA VAL A 148 -11.21 1.36 22.94
C VAL A 148 -11.58 0.06 22.22
N LEU A 149 -10.59 -0.69 21.74
CA LEU A 149 -10.80 -1.96 21.06
C LEU A 149 -11.41 -3.00 21.99
N ASP A 150 -10.94 -3.14 23.22
CA ASP A 150 -11.52 -4.05 24.21
C ASP A 150 -13.00 -3.68 24.45
N ASN A 151 -13.28 -2.41 24.73
CA ASN A 151 -14.65 -1.93 24.93
C ASN A 151 -15.58 -2.21 23.75
N LEU A 152 -15.09 -2.08 22.52
CA LEU A 152 -15.86 -2.42 21.32
C LEU A 152 -16.02 -3.93 21.18
N ASN A 153 -15.00 -4.71 21.52
CA ASN A 153 -15.04 -6.15 21.49
C ASN A 153 -16.06 -6.73 22.48
N GLN A 154 -16.15 -6.16 23.69
CA GLN A 154 -17.16 -6.52 24.69
C GLN A 154 -18.60 -6.32 24.16
N LYS A 155 -18.83 -5.37 23.24
CA LYS A 155 -20.16 -5.17 22.63
C LYS A 155 -20.55 -6.29 21.65
N LEU A 156 -19.57 -7.01 21.11
CA LEU A 156 -19.81 -8.13 20.18
C LEU A 156 -20.11 -9.45 20.90
N ILE A 157 -19.88 -9.53 22.21
CA ILE A 157 -20.23 -10.71 23.01
C ILE A 157 -21.74 -11.00 22.88
N GLY A 158 -22.04 -12.24 22.47
CA GLY A 158 -23.38 -12.75 22.25
C GLY A 158 -24.03 -12.39 20.90
N ILE A 159 -23.33 -11.65 20.01
CA ILE A 159 -23.83 -11.35 18.65
C ILE A 159 -23.41 -12.46 17.69
N THR A 160 -22.10 -12.62 17.48
CA THR A 160 -21.33 -13.66 16.74
C THR A 160 -20.04 -13.02 16.24
N GLY A 161 -18.94 -13.77 16.13
CA GLY A 161 -17.62 -13.27 15.73
C GLY A 161 -16.95 -12.45 16.84
N ASN A 162 -15.81 -12.92 17.33
CA ASN A 162 -14.90 -12.15 18.17
C ASN A 162 -13.50 -12.49 17.69
N LEU A 163 -13.04 -11.70 16.74
CA LEU A 163 -11.72 -11.88 16.19
C LEU A 163 -10.70 -11.28 17.16
N ASP A 164 -9.67 -12.07 17.50
CA ASP A 164 -8.58 -11.59 18.32
C ASP A 164 -7.90 -10.39 17.66
N TYR A 165 -7.38 -9.49 18.49
CA TYR A 165 -6.66 -8.33 18.01
C TYR A 165 -5.38 -8.11 18.83
N GLU A 166 -4.43 -7.43 18.21
CA GLU A 166 -3.20 -6.95 18.83
C GLU A 166 -2.99 -5.49 18.45
N VAL A 167 -2.44 -4.71 19.38
CA VAL A 167 -2.02 -3.32 19.13
C VAL A 167 -0.51 -3.22 19.20
N ILE A 168 0.10 -2.63 18.18
CA ILE A 168 1.53 -2.35 18.13
C ILE A 168 1.80 -0.86 17.94
N GLY A 169 2.87 -0.40 18.59
CA GLY A 169 3.31 0.98 18.51
C GLY A 169 4.36 1.20 17.45
N ILE A 170 4.27 2.32 16.74
CA ILE A 170 5.34 2.89 15.94
C ILE A 170 5.94 4.07 16.70
N GLU A 171 7.24 4.00 16.95
CA GLU A 171 8.02 5.11 17.48
C GLU A 171 9.05 5.56 16.45
N THR A 172 9.18 6.88 16.30
CA THR A 172 10.15 7.50 15.39
C THR A 172 11.01 8.47 16.17
N ASN A 173 12.32 8.44 15.95
CA ASN A 173 13.24 9.41 16.50
C ASN A 173 14.39 9.67 15.52
N SER A 174 15.37 10.49 15.93
CA SER A 174 16.54 10.82 15.11
C SER A 174 17.40 9.61 14.72
N ASN A 175 17.26 8.48 15.42
CA ASN A 175 18.03 7.27 15.15
C ASN A 175 17.29 6.31 14.21
N GLY A 176 16.01 6.53 13.93
CA GLY A 176 15.24 5.72 12.99
C GLY A 176 13.79 5.45 13.42
N ILE A 177 13.25 4.34 12.91
CA ILE A 177 11.87 3.90 13.14
C ILE A 177 11.89 2.58 13.90
N TYR A 178 11.05 2.47 14.92
CA TYR A 178 10.96 1.33 15.82
C TYR A 178 9.51 0.83 15.90
N ILE A 179 9.37 -0.48 16.05
CA ILE A 179 8.11 -1.14 16.41
C ILE A 179 8.19 -1.56 17.87
N ASN A 180 7.17 -1.21 18.63
CA ASN A 180 6.98 -1.62 20.02
C ASN A 180 5.90 -2.69 20.04
N LEU A 181 6.31 -3.90 20.41
CA LEU A 181 5.44 -5.06 20.58
C LEU A 181 5.11 -5.20 22.06
N ASN A 182 3.84 -5.38 22.39
CA ASN A 182 3.43 -5.81 23.72
C ASN A 182 3.59 -7.34 23.81
N GLU A 183 4.64 -7.81 24.49
CA GLU A 183 4.82 -9.23 24.80
C GLU A 183 4.39 -9.51 26.25
N ASN A 184 3.98 -10.75 26.56
CA ASN A 184 3.50 -11.16 27.89
C ASN A 184 4.51 -10.90 29.04
N GLN A 185 5.78 -10.60 28.74
CA GLN A 185 6.85 -10.33 29.70
C GLN A 185 7.38 -8.89 29.65
N GLY A 186 6.72 -7.99 28.92
CA GLY A 186 7.12 -6.58 28.79
C GLY A 186 7.03 -6.08 27.34
N SER A 187 7.29 -4.79 27.15
CA SER A 187 7.34 -4.21 25.80
C SER A 187 8.69 -4.49 25.15
N LYS A 188 8.65 -5.02 23.92
CA LYS A 188 9.84 -5.26 23.10
C LYS A 188 9.93 -4.22 22.00
N LYS A 189 11.01 -3.46 22.02
CA LYS A 189 11.32 -2.45 21.01
C LYS A 189 12.28 -3.00 19.95
N ILE A 190 11.86 -2.96 18.69
CA ILE A 190 12.63 -3.48 17.55
C ILE A 190 12.88 -2.33 16.58
N LYS A 191 14.15 -2.09 16.24
CA LYS A 191 14.50 -1.09 15.22
C LYS A 191 14.22 -1.65 13.83
N ILE A 192 13.33 -1.01 13.08
CA ILE A 192 12.93 -1.43 11.73
C ILE A 192 13.66 -0.64 10.65
N SER A 193 13.88 0.66 10.86
CA SER A 193 14.62 1.48 9.89
C SER A 193 15.78 2.21 10.56
N LYS A 194 16.93 2.22 9.89
CA LYS A 194 18.10 3.06 10.26
C LYS A 194 17.93 4.51 9.81
N ILE A 195 16.95 4.81 8.96
CA ILE A 195 16.74 6.15 8.38
C ILE A 195 15.86 6.97 9.33
N ALA A 196 16.36 8.14 9.73
CA ALA A 196 15.60 9.11 10.51
C ALA A 196 14.47 9.72 9.66
N PRO A 197 13.30 10.04 10.23
CA PRO A 197 12.16 10.59 9.50
C PRO A 197 12.48 11.85 8.67
N GLY A 198 13.33 12.73 9.19
CA GLY A 198 13.76 13.97 8.51
C GLY A 198 14.83 13.78 7.43
N ASN A 199 15.47 12.60 7.37
CA ASN A 199 16.43 12.21 6.33
C ASN A 199 15.85 11.21 5.34
N ILE A 200 14.54 10.92 5.43
CA ILE A 200 13.84 10.23 4.36
C ILE A 200 13.78 11.25 3.21
N ASN A 201 14.79 11.26 2.34
CA ASN A 201 14.51 11.49 0.94
C ASN A 201 13.44 10.44 0.59
N GLY A 202 12.18 10.86 0.60
CA GLY A 202 10.95 10.05 0.60
C GLY A 202 10.84 8.99 -0.50
N SER A 203 11.85 8.74 -1.32
CA SER A 203 11.81 7.73 -2.36
C SER A 203 12.06 6.32 -1.84
N VAL A 204 12.96 6.14 -0.85
CA VAL A 204 13.41 4.80 -0.44
C VAL A 204 12.35 4.05 0.37
N MET A 205 11.50 4.78 1.11
CA MET A 205 10.39 4.21 1.88
C MET A 205 9.20 3.83 0.98
N TYR A 206 9.03 4.45 -0.19
CA TYR A 206 7.76 4.36 -0.93
C TYR A 206 7.82 3.26 -2.01
N ILE A 207 7.50 2.05 -1.58
CA ILE A 207 7.23 0.91 -2.46
C ILE A 207 5.91 1.15 -3.21
N ILE A 208 4.85 1.51 -2.47
CA ILE A 208 3.62 2.09 -3.01
C ILE A 208 3.73 3.62 -2.85
N PRO A 209 4.00 4.36 -3.94
CA PRO A 209 4.18 5.81 -3.89
C PRO A 209 2.87 6.57 -3.71
N LEU A 210 1.74 6.00 -4.14
CA LEU A 210 0.43 6.64 -4.07
C LEU A 210 -0.63 5.55 -3.88
N ASP A 211 -1.42 5.62 -2.81
CA ASP A 211 -2.56 4.72 -2.62
C ASP A 211 -3.90 5.47 -2.82
N PRO A 212 -4.69 5.13 -3.85
CA PRO A 212 -5.98 5.76 -4.11
C PRO A 212 -7.05 5.56 -3.04
N SER A 213 -6.87 4.61 -2.11
CA SER A 213 -7.76 4.39 -0.95
C SER A 213 -7.44 5.33 0.22
N ILE A 214 -6.20 5.82 0.30
CA ILE A 214 -5.71 6.70 1.38
C ILE A 214 -5.81 8.16 0.95
N ASN A 215 -5.03 8.55 -0.07
CA ASN A 215 -5.01 9.91 -0.60
C ASN A 215 -4.51 9.90 -2.05
N PHE A 216 -5.43 9.99 -3.01
CA PHE A 216 -5.07 10.03 -4.42
C PHE A 216 -4.49 11.38 -4.88
N LYS A 217 -4.53 12.40 -4.02
CA LYS A 217 -4.04 13.76 -4.29
C LYS A 217 -2.70 14.06 -3.59
N ASP A 218 -1.99 13.03 -3.14
CA ASP A 218 -0.66 13.21 -2.54
C ASP A 218 0.34 13.67 -3.62
N GLU A 219 0.66 14.98 -3.61
CA GLU A 219 1.60 15.60 -4.55
C GLU A 219 2.98 14.95 -4.52
N TYR A 220 3.44 14.53 -3.34
CA TYR A 220 4.73 13.85 -3.21
C TYR A 220 4.67 12.48 -3.90
N GLY A 221 3.61 11.71 -3.62
CA GLY A 221 3.38 10.42 -4.25
C GLY A 221 3.27 10.49 -5.78
N LEU A 222 2.61 11.53 -6.29
CA LEU A 222 2.52 11.81 -7.73
C LEU A 222 3.91 12.07 -8.34
N LYS A 223 4.72 12.93 -7.73
CA LYS A 223 6.10 13.20 -8.18
C LYS A 223 6.95 11.93 -8.19
N VAL A 224 6.84 11.08 -7.16
CA VAL A 224 7.56 9.80 -7.13
C VAL A 224 7.12 8.87 -8.27
N ILE A 225 5.82 8.83 -8.59
CA ILE A 225 5.33 8.06 -9.75
C ILE A 225 5.91 8.59 -11.05
N GLU A 226 5.90 9.91 -11.26
CA GLU A 226 6.43 10.54 -12.47
C GLU A 226 7.91 10.21 -12.67
N GLU A 227 8.73 10.34 -11.62
CA GLU A 227 10.16 10.00 -11.65
C GLU A 227 10.40 8.51 -11.94
N LYS A 228 9.62 7.61 -11.32
CA LYS A 228 9.72 6.18 -11.58
C LYS A 228 9.29 5.81 -13.00
N ILE A 229 8.29 6.48 -13.58
CA ILE A 229 7.89 6.30 -14.98
C ILE A 229 9.01 6.78 -15.91
N LYS A 230 9.52 8.00 -15.70
CA LYS A 230 10.64 8.56 -16.49
C LYS A 230 11.84 7.61 -16.50
N THR A 231 12.23 7.12 -15.33
CA THR A 231 13.30 6.13 -15.17
C THR A 231 12.99 4.82 -15.90
N THR A 232 11.75 4.33 -15.80
CA THR A 232 11.32 3.11 -16.49
C THR A 232 11.39 3.25 -18.01
N LEU A 233 10.99 4.38 -18.56
CA LEU A 233 11.05 4.68 -19.99
C LEU A 233 12.50 4.81 -20.47
N LEU A 234 13.35 5.54 -19.73
CA LEU A 234 14.77 5.68 -20.03
C LEU A 234 15.44 4.29 -20.15
N ILE A 235 15.20 3.40 -19.19
CA ILE A 235 15.77 2.05 -19.19
C ILE A 235 15.19 1.20 -20.34
N SER A 236 13.87 1.22 -20.52
CA SER A 236 13.18 0.32 -21.46
C SER A 236 13.40 0.71 -22.92
N MET A 237 13.40 2.01 -23.21
CA MET A 237 13.58 2.54 -24.56
C MET A 237 15.05 2.73 -24.91
N GLY A 238 15.84 3.33 -24.01
CA GLY A 238 17.21 3.74 -24.29
C GLY A 238 18.13 2.57 -24.65
N ARG A 239 17.90 1.40 -24.04
CA ARG A 239 18.62 0.15 -24.33
C ARG A 239 18.25 -0.47 -25.67
N MET A 240 17.00 -0.33 -26.11
CA MET A 240 16.45 -1.04 -27.28
C MET A 240 16.48 -0.21 -28.57
N ALA A 241 16.58 1.11 -28.45
CA ALA A 241 16.61 2.04 -29.57
C ALA A 241 17.68 1.66 -30.61
N GLY A 242 17.29 1.61 -31.89
CA GLY A 242 18.18 1.27 -33.02
C GLY A 242 18.48 -0.22 -33.21
N ILE A 243 18.11 -1.09 -32.26
CA ILE A 243 18.41 -2.53 -32.35
C ILE A 243 17.28 -3.26 -33.10
N LYS A 244 16.05 -3.18 -32.57
CA LYS A 244 14.86 -3.85 -33.11
C LYS A 244 13.59 -3.16 -32.64
N ASP A 245 12.48 -3.50 -33.28
CA ASP A 245 11.16 -3.16 -32.76
C ASP A 245 11.00 -3.78 -31.37
N TYR A 246 10.50 -2.98 -30.44
CA TYR A 246 10.28 -3.39 -29.07
C TYR A 246 9.00 -2.75 -28.54
N GLN A 247 8.23 -3.50 -27.76
CA GLN A 247 7.04 -2.99 -27.11
C GLN A 247 6.98 -3.46 -25.66
N PHE A 248 6.34 -2.66 -24.82
CA PHE A 248 6.01 -3.01 -23.45
C PHE A 248 4.64 -2.43 -23.11
N SER A 249 3.92 -3.11 -22.22
CA SER A 249 2.58 -2.75 -21.81
C SER A 249 2.59 -1.71 -20.69
N VAL A 250 1.45 -1.03 -20.51
CA VAL A 250 1.20 -0.21 -19.32
C VAL A 250 1.37 -1.03 -18.03
N SER A 251 0.95 -2.29 -18.04
CA SER A 251 1.10 -3.18 -16.88
C SER A 251 2.57 -3.43 -16.55
N ASP A 252 3.45 -3.53 -17.56
CA ASP A 252 4.90 -3.66 -17.34
C ASP A 252 5.49 -2.41 -16.68
N VAL A 253 4.99 -1.23 -17.05
CA VAL A 253 5.37 0.03 -16.39
C VAL A 253 4.90 0.02 -14.93
N CYS A 254 3.62 -0.30 -14.68
CA CYS A 254 3.07 -0.37 -13.32
C CYS A 254 3.85 -1.34 -12.43
N ASN A 255 4.17 -2.53 -12.93
CA ASN A 255 4.97 -3.54 -12.23
C ASN A 255 6.38 -3.05 -11.87
N ARG A 256 7.01 -2.27 -12.76
CA ARG A 256 8.36 -1.72 -12.51
C ARG A 256 8.36 -0.60 -11.49
N ILE A 257 7.33 0.25 -11.46
CA ILE A 257 7.26 1.39 -10.54
C ILE A 257 6.71 1.03 -9.15
N ILE A 258 5.92 -0.05 -9.06
CA ILE A 258 5.34 -0.57 -7.82
C ILE A 258 5.67 -2.07 -7.70
N PRO A 259 6.71 -2.44 -6.93
CA PRO A 259 7.16 -3.84 -6.81
C PRO A 259 6.11 -4.83 -6.28
N VAL A 260 5.09 -4.34 -5.58
CA VAL A 260 3.98 -5.14 -5.04
C VAL A 260 2.73 -5.08 -5.92
N TRP A 261 2.87 -4.67 -7.18
CA TRP A 261 1.74 -4.47 -8.08
C TRP A 261 0.86 -5.71 -8.15
N ASP A 262 1.41 -6.90 -8.41
CA ASP A 262 0.60 -8.10 -8.64
C ASP A 262 -0.30 -8.52 -7.47
N ILE A 263 0.10 -8.20 -6.23
CA ILE A 263 -0.65 -8.53 -5.00
C ILE A 263 -1.54 -7.38 -4.51
N TRP A 264 -1.57 -6.25 -5.22
CA TRP A 264 -2.42 -5.11 -4.88
C TRP A 264 -3.85 -5.26 -5.40
N SER A 265 -4.81 -4.62 -4.72
CA SER A 265 -6.22 -4.77 -5.05
C SER A 265 -6.55 -4.30 -6.48
N PRO A 266 -7.45 -5.00 -7.20
CA PRO A 266 -7.85 -4.60 -8.55
C PRO A 266 -8.39 -3.17 -8.64
N LYS A 267 -9.07 -2.70 -7.58
CA LYS A 267 -9.62 -1.35 -7.46
C LYS A 267 -8.53 -0.30 -7.44
N ALA A 268 -7.49 -0.48 -6.62
CA ALA A 268 -6.35 0.43 -6.56
C ALA A 268 -5.54 0.40 -7.87
N LYS A 269 -5.25 -0.81 -8.38
CA LYS A 269 -4.60 -1.02 -9.69
C LYS A 269 -5.29 -0.24 -10.81
N LYS A 270 -6.62 -0.32 -10.90
CA LYS A 270 -7.38 0.37 -11.96
C LYS A 270 -7.14 1.89 -11.94
N LYS A 271 -7.18 2.51 -10.77
CA LYS A 271 -6.98 3.96 -10.61
C LYS A 271 -5.54 4.37 -10.94
N VAL A 272 -4.54 3.65 -10.44
CA VAL A 272 -3.13 3.93 -10.74
C VAL A 272 -2.82 3.67 -12.22
N LYS A 273 -3.35 2.60 -12.80
CA LYS A 273 -3.16 2.30 -14.24
C LYS A 273 -3.67 3.43 -15.12
N ARG A 274 -4.84 4.01 -14.81
CA ARG A 274 -5.37 5.19 -15.53
C ARG A 274 -4.44 6.40 -15.40
N LEU A 275 -3.88 6.64 -14.22
CA LEU A 275 -2.89 7.70 -14.01
C LEU A 275 -1.65 7.48 -14.87
N VAL A 276 -1.08 6.27 -14.85
CA VAL A 276 0.09 5.90 -15.67
C VAL A 276 -0.21 6.08 -17.17
N ILE A 277 -1.39 5.68 -17.65
CA ILE A 277 -1.81 5.89 -19.04
C ILE A 277 -1.78 7.38 -19.42
N ARG A 278 -2.29 8.26 -18.55
CA ARG A 278 -2.29 9.71 -18.79
C ARG A 278 -0.86 10.25 -18.89
N PHE A 279 0.01 9.86 -17.96
CA PHE A 279 1.43 10.24 -17.99
C PHE A 279 2.17 9.73 -19.23
N LEU A 280 1.95 8.47 -19.61
CA LEU A 280 2.52 7.91 -20.84
C LEU A 280 2.01 8.65 -22.08
N LYS A 281 0.71 8.97 -22.15
CA LYS A 281 0.14 9.72 -23.29
C LYS A 281 0.83 11.08 -23.46
N ARG A 282 1.06 11.82 -22.35
CA ARG A 282 1.76 13.11 -22.36
C ARG A 282 3.22 12.96 -22.84
N ILE A 283 3.99 12.09 -22.19
CA ILE A 283 5.41 11.88 -22.53
C ILE A 283 5.57 11.42 -24.00
N ILE A 284 4.79 10.41 -24.43
CA ILE A 284 4.90 9.87 -25.78
C ILE A 284 4.41 10.86 -26.82
N GLY A 285 3.40 11.69 -26.50
CA GLY A 285 2.96 12.80 -27.35
C GLY A 285 4.11 13.76 -27.67
N GLU A 286 4.84 14.21 -26.66
CA GLU A 286 5.99 15.10 -26.85
C GLU A 286 7.12 14.43 -27.66
N MET A 287 7.37 13.13 -27.42
CA MET A 287 8.35 12.37 -28.20
C MET A 287 7.98 12.29 -29.69
N LYS A 288 6.68 12.12 -30.01
CA LYS A 288 6.19 12.11 -31.40
C LYS A 288 6.36 13.46 -32.08
N GLU A 289 6.09 14.56 -31.39
CA GLU A 289 6.31 15.91 -31.92
C GLU A 289 7.78 16.14 -32.28
N LYS A 290 8.70 15.55 -31.51
CA LYS A 290 10.14 15.55 -31.79
C LYS A 290 10.58 14.52 -32.84
N LYS A 291 9.63 13.85 -33.51
CA LYS A 291 9.86 12.82 -34.54
C LYS A 291 10.72 11.66 -34.03
N LEU A 292 10.58 11.30 -32.75
CA LEU A 292 11.16 10.09 -32.20
C LEU A 292 10.25 8.91 -32.60
N ASN A 293 10.84 7.81 -33.07
CA ASN A 293 10.12 6.64 -33.59
C ASN A 293 9.44 5.83 -32.46
N VAL A 294 8.45 6.44 -31.80
CA VAL A 294 7.69 5.86 -30.69
C VAL A 294 6.19 6.07 -30.87
N ASP A 295 5.40 5.15 -30.34
CA ASP A 295 3.94 5.21 -30.38
C ASP A 295 3.31 4.65 -29.10
N PHE A 296 2.06 5.03 -28.83
CA PHE A 296 1.28 4.59 -27.69
C PHE A 296 -0.20 4.47 -28.08
N ASP A 297 -0.76 3.27 -27.95
CA ASP A 297 -2.16 2.96 -28.29
C ASP A 297 -3.10 2.88 -27.08
N GLY A 298 -2.62 3.33 -25.91
CA GLY A 298 -3.36 3.23 -24.64
C GLY A 298 -3.08 1.95 -23.84
N VAL A 299 -2.49 0.93 -24.47
CA VAL A 299 -2.13 -0.34 -23.83
C VAL A 299 -0.65 -0.64 -23.93
N TYR A 300 -0.04 -0.38 -25.08
CA TYR A 300 1.36 -0.66 -25.38
C TYR A 300 2.09 0.60 -25.82
N VAL A 301 3.29 0.77 -25.28
CA VAL A 301 4.29 1.69 -25.83
C VAL A 301 5.14 0.92 -26.82
N LYS A 302 5.22 1.41 -28.05
CA LYS A 302 5.97 0.81 -29.16
C LYS A 302 7.17 1.69 -29.48
N VAL A 303 8.33 1.08 -29.62
CA VAL A 303 9.58 1.71 -30.06
C VAL A 303 9.97 1.03 -31.35
N TYR A 304 9.95 1.77 -32.47
CA TYR A 304 10.27 1.21 -33.77
C TYR A 304 11.77 1.27 -34.03
N LYS A 305 12.28 0.25 -34.72
CA LYS A 305 13.64 0.21 -35.23
C LYS A 305 13.88 1.45 -36.10
N CYS A 306 15.02 2.06 -35.89
CA CYS A 306 15.43 3.29 -36.57
C CYS A 306 16.94 3.24 -36.82
N ASP A 307 17.43 4.21 -37.60
CA ASP A 307 18.86 4.39 -37.78
C ASP A 307 19.55 4.85 -36.47
N GLN A 308 20.88 4.77 -36.46
CA GLN A 308 21.68 5.12 -35.28
C GLN A 308 21.47 6.59 -34.89
N ASN A 309 21.31 7.49 -35.86
CA ASN A 309 21.10 8.91 -35.62
C ASN A 309 19.79 9.17 -34.85
N THR A 310 18.71 8.50 -35.22
CA THR A 310 17.40 8.62 -34.56
C THR A 310 17.42 7.94 -33.20
N ALA A 311 18.11 6.81 -33.07
CA ALA A 311 18.32 6.16 -31.78
C ALA A 311 19.10 7.06 -30.81
N ASP A 312 20.13 7.75 -31.28
CA ASP A 312 20.92 8.67 -30.46
C ASP A 312 20.13 9.93 -30.08
N LYS A 313 19.30 10.46 -30.98
CA LYS A 313 18.34 11.54 -30.65
C LYS A 313 17.39 11.12 -29.52
N LEU A 314 16.84 9.91 -29.58
CA LEU A 314 15.97 9.39 -28.52
C LEU A 314 16.73 9.27 -27.19
N ARG A 315 17.95 8.74 -27.19
CA ARG A 315 18.79 8.63 -25.98
C ARG A 315 19.17 9.99 -25.39
N ILE A 316 19.47 10.96 -26.24
CA ILE A 316 19.78 12.34 -25.82
C ILE A 316 18.53 12.97 -25.20
N TYR A 317 17.37 12.84 -25.86
CA TYR A 317 16.11 13.38 -25.34
C TYR A 317 15.75 12.77 -23.98
N LEU A 318 15.83 11.44 -23.83
CA LEU A 318 15.56 10.75 -22.56
C LEU A 318 16.50 11.17 -21.40
N LYS A 319 17.62 11.83 -21.70
CA LYS A 319 18.57 12.39 -20.72
C LYS A 319 18.48 13.91 -20.60
N SER A 320 17.61 14.55 -21.37
CA SER A 320 17.52 16.01 -21.45
C SER A 320 16.73 16.60 -20.29
N ILE A 321 17.01 17.87 -20.00
CA ILE A 321 16.22 18.68 -19.06
C ILE A 321 14.75 18.71 -19.50
N GLN A 322 14.49 18.84 -20.81
CA GLN A 322 13.14 18.83 -21.36
C GLN A 322 12.35 17.57 -20.97
N PHE A 323 12.97 16.39 -21.06
CA PHE A 323 12.33 15.13 -20.64
C PHE A 323 12.09 15.08 -19.13
N ASN A 324 13.00 15.63 -18.33
CA ASN A 324 12.81 15.72 -16.88
C ASN A 324 11.69 16.71 -16.52
N ASP A 325 11.53 17.76 -17.32
CA ASP A 325 10.59 18.86 -17.15
C ASP A 325 9.25 18.66 -17.87
N VAL A 326 9.00 17.48 -18.48
CA VAL A 326 7.72 17.15 -19.15
C VAL A 326 6.51 17.46 -18.29
N PHE A 327 6.67 17.40 -16.96
CA PHE A 327 5.62 17.66 -15.96
C PHE A 327 5.78 19.02 -15.22
N ASN A 328 6.88 19.75 -15.44
CA ASN A 328 7.19 21.01 -14.74
C ASN A 328 6.51 22.23 -15.37
N GLU A 329 6.21 22.20 -16.67
CA GLU A 329 5.49 23.29 -17.35
C GLU A 329 4.08 22.86 -17.73
N THR A 330 3.10 23.57 -17.18
CA THR A 330 1.68 23.58 -17.55
C THR A 330 0.82 22.36 -17.15
N GLU A 331 -0.33 22.74 -16.60
CA GLU A 331 -1.41 21.95 -16.02
C GLU A 331 -1.04 21.32 -14.67
N GLN A 332 -1.36 22.07 -13.60
CA GLN A 332 -2.21 21.50 -12.56
C GLN A 332 -3.18 20.56 -13.28
N ILE A 333 -2.93 19.25 -13.22
CA ILE A 333 -3.87 18.27 -13.74
C ILE A 333 -5.20 18.69 -13.12
N GLU A 334 -6.15 19.21 -13.90
CA GLU A 334 -7.35 19.83 -13.36
C GLU A 334 -7.94 18.82 -12.39
N MET A 335 -7.85 19.15 -11.10
CA MET A 335 -8.19 18.21 -10.03
C MET A 335 -9.68 17.82 -10.04
N GLY A 336 -10.47 18.44 -10.93
CA GLY A 336 -11.84 18.08 -11.29
C GLY A 336 -11.96 16.74 -12.02
N GLU A 337 -11.04 16.35 -12.91
CA GLU A 337 -11.09 15.06 -13.61
C GLU A 337 -10.75 13.85 -12.70
N PHE A 338 -10.30 14.10 -11.47
CA PHE A 338 -10.02 13.05 -10.49
C PHE A 338 -11.25 12.63 -9.68
N ILE A 339 -12.33 13.42 -9.73
CA ILE A 339 -13.53 13.25 -8.90
C ILE A 339 -14.62 12.47 -9.66
N ASP A 340 -14.67 12.60 -10.98
CA ASP A 340 -15.64 11.92 -11.83
C ASP A 340 -14.94 10.86 -12.70
N LEU A 341 -14.84 9.59 -12.25
CA LEU A 341 -14.81 8.33 -13.06
C LEU A 341 -14.54 7.03 -12.29
#